data_AF-A0A7X6YWU7-F1
#
_entry.id   AF-A0A7X6YWU7-F1
#
_cell.length_a   1.000
_cell.length_b   1.000
_cell.length_c   1.000
_cell.angle_alpha   90.00
_cell.angle_beta   90.00
_cell.angle_gamma   90.00
#
_symmetry.space_group_name_H-M   'P 1'
#
loop_
_entity.id
_entity.type
_entity.pdbx_description
1 polymer ?
#
loop_
_entity_poly.entity_id
_entity_poly.type
_entity_poly.pdbx_seq_one_letter_code
_entity_poly.pdbx_strand_id
1 'polypeptide(L)'
;MTDSAIPSPPAHSELAPLLDRVLTFTSIRSYGAGEPVLTPGTTTNAFYYLVSGSVEVGYTDPHDTRITVALIGAGEFFGEIGYFDGQSRVRDIRTAATAGIAVFDEKVMARLRADQPELYMDFLLLLTGNICTKFRRIAGEREPIAGYAQSLSTRHTGRYSESRPLPAPLVRSSQWHEVSSRMEGFKSALFDLSHRLQKVEAEGGSDPEAEARCHTVLGELNGSLSEFGRLMAGSGYEEVAWGYVFKEIFPYFMRSRFAERAYFKPKGYAGDFLMMEHIYAGVPKGEGRFGEIVDQFCLTRPGSRAIRGRRVLLKDQLLRLSGARAARGQTTRIMNLACGPNRELFDFLAECGYSERIEALCVDIDSDALRHTNQHVNIFPHRAAIRLMSENVIKWAIGRVRHHIEPQDIIYSSGLCDYLDTRLFRALITRCHEHLKPGGTLLLGNFTQYPDSLFLDKLLRWELLYRTEADLRELFAPTPFGDRVQIIAEPERVNLFAVATRD
;
A
#
# COMPACT_ATOMS: atom_id res chain seq x y z
N MET A 1 9.85 -38.84 -38.18
CA MET A 1 8.79 -38.25 -37.34
C MET A 1 9.17 -36.80 -37.13
N THR A 2 8.34 -35.91 -37.66
CA THR A 2 8.56 -34.47 -37.76
C THR A 2 8.54 -33.82 -36.38
N ASP A 3 9.56 -33.02 -36.09
CA ASP A 3 9.61 -32.05 -35.00
C ASP A 3 8.39 -31.11 -35.11
N SER A 4 7.40 -31.32 -34.25
CA SER A 4 6.31 -30.38 -34.05
C SER A 4 6.80 -29.30 -33.10
N ALA A 5 7.52 -28.31 -33.64
CA ALA A 5 7.82 -27.08 -32.91
C ALA A 5 6.50 -26.44 -32.43
N ILE A 6 6.39 -26.19 -31.13
CA ILE A 6 5.27 -25.44 -30.56
C ILE A 6 5.29 -24.05 -31.23
N PRO A 7 4.20 -23.60 -31.89
CA PRO A 7 4.19 -22.30 -32.53
C PRO A 7 4.47 -21.20 -31.49
N SER A 8 5.45 -20.36 -31.81
CA SER A 8 5.82 -19.23 -30.96
C SER A 8 4.74 -18.14 -31.03
N PRO A 9 4.43 -17.43 -29.93
CA PRO A 9 3.47 -16.34 -29.98
C PRO A 9 3.95 -15.23 -30.96
N PRO A 10 3.03 -14.53 -31.64
CA PRO A 10 3.37 -13.49 -32.60
C PRO A 10 4.18 -12.37 -31.95
N ALA A 11 5.16 -11.83 -32.67
CA ALA A 11 6.00 -10.75 -32.16
C ALA A 11 5.17 -9.47 -31.91
N HIS A 12 5.60 -8.59 -31.00
CA HIS A 12 4.88 -7.36 -30.69
C HIS A 12 4.60 -6.47 -31.93
N SER A 13 5.44 -6.57 -32.96
CA SER A 13 5.31 -5.89 -34.26
C SER A 13 4.20 -6.45 -35.17
N GLU A 14 3.65 -7.64 -34.87
CA GLU A 14 2.67 -8.35 -35.69
C GLU A 14 1.24 -8.30 -35.10
N LEU A 15 1.09 -7.75 -33.89
CA LEU A 15 -0.18 -7.68 -33.15
C LEU A 15 -1.23 -6.78 -33.83
N ALA A 16 -0.83 -5.59 -34.29
CA ALA A 16 -1.76 -4.66 -34.93
C ALA A 16 -2.26 -5.17 -36.30
N PRO A 17 -1.38 -5.68 -37.20
CA PRO A 17 -1.82 -6.32 -38.46
C PRO A 17 -2.75 -7.52 -38.27
N LEU A 18 -2.54 -8.31 -37.21
CA LEU A 18 -3.41 -9.45 -36.89
C LEU A 18 -4.81 -8.97 -36.44
N LEU A 19 -4.87 -8.00 -35.52
CA LEU A 19 -6.14 -7.47 -35.01
C LEU A 19 -6.96 -6.81 -36.12
N ASP A 20 -6.33 -6.05 -37.01
CA ASP A 20 -7.03 -5.43 -38.14
C ASP A 20 -7.72 -6.48 -39.05
N ARG A 21 -7.03 -7.60 -39.32
CA ARG A 21 -7.57 -8.72 -40.09
C ARG A 21 -8.68 -9.47 -39.36
N VAL A 22 -8.58 -9.62 -38.03
CA VAL A 22 -9.61 -10.29 -37.24
C VAL A 22 -10.86 -9.41 -37.10
N LEU A 23 -10.69 -8.08 -37.01
CA LEU A 23 -11.80 -7.14 -36.87
C LEU A 23 -12.74 -7.12 -38.09
N THR A 24 -12.27 -7.53 -39.28
CA THR A 24 -13.15 -7.66 -40.46
C THR A 24 -14.20 -8.76 -40.32
N PHE A 25 -14.02 -9.68 -39.36
CA PHE A 25 -14.96 -10.77 -39.07
C PHE A 25 -16.03 -10.41 -38.03
N THR A 26 -16.02 -9.21 -37.46
CA THR A 26 -16.96 -8.80 -36.42
C THR A 26 -17.62 -7.45 -36.75
N SER A 27 -18.75 -7.15 -36.11
CA SER A 27 -19.31 -5.79 -36.10
C SER A 27 -18.80 -5.01 -34.88
N ILE A 28 -18.58 -3.71 -35.06
CA ILE A 28 -18.26 -2.77 -33.98
C ILE A 28 -19.56 -2.09 -33.57
N ARG A 29 -19.95 -2.23 -32.30
CA ARG A 29 -21.12 -1.57 -31.72
C ARG A 29 -20.67 -0.29 -31.01
N SER A 30 -21.42 0.78 -31.21
CA SER A 30 -21.20 2.06 -30.52
C SER A 30 -22.11 2.16 -29.31
N TYR A 31 -21.55 2.56 -28.19
CA TYR A 31 -22.25 2.75 -26.92
C TYR A 31 -22.01 4.19 -26.43
N GLY A 32 -23.06 4.85 -25.93
CA GLY A 32 -22.94 6.15 -25.25
C GLY A 32 -22.30 6.00 -23.88
N ALA A 33 -21.92 7.09 -23.22
CA ALA A 33 -21.36 7.04 -21.86
C ALA A 33 -22.41 6.59 -20.82
N GLY A 34 -22.02 5.70 -19.90
CA GLY A 34 -22.87 5.14 -18.84
C GLY A 34 -23.79 3.99 -19.29
N GLU A 35 -23.76 3.65 -20.58
CA GLU A 35 -24.59 2.61 -21.19
C GLU A 35 -24.14 1.20 -20.75
N PRO A 36 -25.08 0.31 -20.37
CA PRO A 36 -24.74 -1.06 -20.01
C PRO A 36 -24.32 -1.86 -21.24
N VAL A 37 -23.12 -2.45 -21.17
CA VAL A 37 -22.58 -3.37 -22.19
C VAL A 37 -22.98 -4.81 -21.86
N LEU A 38 -22.94 -5.18 -20.57
CA LEU A 38 -23.39 -6.47 -20.04
C LEU A 38 -24.17 -6.27 -18.76
N THR A 39 -25.35 -6.91 -18.66
CA THR A 39 -26.22 -6.87 -17.48
C THR A 39 -26.20 -8.18 -16.71
N PRO A 40 -26.23 -8.16 -15.36
CA PRO A 40 -26.28 -9.36 -14.53
C PRO A 40 -27.39 -10.33 -14.98
N GLY A 41 -27.04 -11.61 -15.12
CA GLY A 41 -27.98 -12.66 -15.55
C GLY A 41 -28.10 -12.87 -17.07
N THR A 42 -27.45 -12.06 -17.89
CA THR A 42 -27.38 -12.32 -19.34
C THR A 42 -26.30 -13.36 -19.67
N THR A 43 -26.72 -14.54 -20.13
CA THR A 43 -25.80 -15.54 -20.67
C THR A 43 -25.49 -15.21 -22.12
N THR A 44 -24.37 -14.52 -22.35
CA THR A 44 -23.82 -14.34 -23.68
C THR A 44 -22.56 -15.19 -23.81
N ASN A 45 -22.55 -16.13 -24.77
CA ASN A 45 -21.34 -16.88 -25.12
C ASN A 45 -20.51 -16.06 -26.11
N ALA A 46 -19.96 -14.94 -25.63
CA ALA A 46 -19.20 -14.00 -26.42
C ALA A 46 -18.11 -13.33 -25.58
N PHE A 47 -17.08 -12.83 -26.24
CA PHE A 47 -16.09 -11.94 -25.67
C PHE A 47 -15.95 -10.67 -26.52
N TYR A 48 -15.25 -9.69 -25.98
CA TYR A 48 -15.29 -8.32 -26.50
C TYR A 48 -13.89 -7.75 -26.64
N TYR A 49 -13.73 -6.87 -27.63
CA TYR A 49 -12.53 -6.07 -27.82
C TYR A 49 -12.88 -4.59 -27.87
N LEU A 50 -12.20 -3.78 -27.07
CA LEU A 50 -12.46 -2.34 -27.01
C LEU A 50 -11.65 -1.62 -28.10
N VAL A 51 -12.34 -1.16 -29.15
CA VAL A 51 -11.72 -0.43 -30.26
C VAL A 51 -11.42 1.02 -29.87
N SER A 52 -12.33 1.65 -29.13
CA SER A 52 -12.19 3.03 -28.65
C SER A 52 -13.01 3.25 -27.38
N GLY A 53 -12.63 4.25 -26.58
CA GLY A 53 -13.29 4.58 -25.31
C GLY A 53 -12.77 3.76 -24.12
N SER A 54 -13.61 3.62 -23.09
CA SER A 54 -13.32 2.86 -21.87
C SER A 54 -14.59 2.25 -21.27
N VAL A 55 -14.45 1.13 -20.57
CA VAL A 55 -15.55 0.47 -19.84
C VAL A 55 -15.16 0.19 -18.39
N GLU A 56 -16.12 0.33 -17.49
CA GLU A 56 -16.02 0.03 -16.07
C GLU A 56 -16.64 -1.34 -15.78
N VAL A 57 -15.83 -2.22 -15.21
CA VAL A 57 -16.27 -3.50 -14.67
C VAL A 57 -16.57 -3.32 -13.20
N GLY A 58 -17.78 -3.63 -12.77
CA GLY A 58 -18.20 -3.53 -11.38
C GLY A 58 -19.17 -4.60 -10.94
N TYR A 59 -19.65 -4.48 -9.71
CA TYR A 59 -20.83 -5.17 -9.22
C TYR A 59 -21.68 -4.20 -8.40
N THR A 60 -22.99 -4.40 -8.43
CA THR A 60 -23.92 -3.67 -7.55
C THR A 60 -24.14 -4.52 -6.31
N ASP A 61 -23.96 -3.93 -5.13
CA ASP A 61 -24.19 -4.60 -3.86
C ASP A 61 -25.70 -4.69 -3.53
N PRO A 62 -26.11 -5.39 -2.46
CA PRO A 62 -27.51 -5.48 -2.04
C PRO A 62 -28.15 -4.13 -1.63
N HIS A 63 -27.37 -3.06 -1.51
CA HIS A 63 -27.80 -1.71 -1.15
C HIS A 63 -27.82 -0.76 -2.36
N ASP A 64 -27.84 -1.30 -3.58
CA ASP A 64 -27.86 -0.57 -4.86
C ASP A 64 -26.64 0.34 -5.10
N THR A 65 -25.53 0.09 -4.40
CA THR A 65 -24.26 0.81 -4.60
C THR A 65 -23.38 0.08 -5.61
N ARG A 66 -22.99 0.77 -6.68
CA ARG A 66 -22.07 0.22 -7.68
C ARG A 66 -20.62 0.31 -7.21
N ILE A 67 -19.93 -0.82 -7.18
CA ILE A 67 -18.51 -0.93 -6.88
C ILE A 67 -17.75 -1.22 -8.18
N THR A 68 -16.98 -0.26 -8.68
CA THR A 68 -16.11 -0.44 -9.84
C THR A 68 -14.83 -1.16 -9.42
N VAL A 69 -14.60 -2.34 -10.01
CA VAL A 69 -13.49 -3.26 -9.73
C VAL A 69 -12.32 -3.01 -10.69
N ALA A 70 -12.59 -2.62 -11.93
CA ALA A 70 -11.57 -2.34 -12.92
C ALA A 70 -12.08 -1.39 -14.01
N LEU A 71 -11.19 -0.61 -14.59
CA LEU A 71 -11.42 0.13 -15.85
C LEU A 71 -10.65 -0.58 -16.97
N ILE A 72 -11.30 -0.79 -18.10
CA ILE A 72 -10.72 -1.43 -19.29
C ILE A 72 -10.67 -0.39 -20.40
N GLY A 73 -9.48 -0.22 -20.99
CA GLY A 73 -9.19 0.80 -22.00
C GLY A 73 -9.22 0.26 -23.42
N ALA A 74 -9.13 1.17 -24.40
CA ALA A 74 -9.01 0.81 -25.81
C ALA A 74 -7.77 -0.07 -26.04
N GLY A 75 -7.90 -1.06 -26.93
CA GLY A 75 -6.86 -2.06 -27.19
C GLY A 75 -6.93 -3.30 -26.30
N GLU A 76 -7.90 -3.39 -25.38
CA GLU A 76 -8.00 -4.52 -24.45
C GLU A 76 -9.19 -5.45 -24.76
N PHE A 77 -9.01 -6.73 -24.45
CA PHE A 77 -10.07 -7.74 -24.47
C PHE A 77 -10.75 -7.86 -23.10
N PHE A 78 -12.04 -8.20 -23.09
CA PHE A 78 -12.76 -8.60 -21.88
C PHE A 78 -13.82 -9.67 -22.18
N GLY A 79 -14.17 -10.47 -21.17
CA GLY A 79 -15.11 -11.59 -21.29
C GLY A 79 -14.51 -12.88 -21.88
N GLU A 80 -13.23 -12.86 -22.29
CA GLU A 80 -12.59 -13.99 -22.97
C GLU A 80 -12.51 -15.25 -22.11
N ILE A 81 -12.30 -15.11 -20.80
CA ILE A 81 -12.20 -16.25 -19.88
C ILE A 81 -13.52 -17.02 -19.83
N GLY A 82 -14.64 -16.30 -19.69
CA GLY A 82 -15.98 -16.89 -19.63
C GLY A 82 -16.40 -17.56 -20.93
N TYR A 83 -15.88 -17.09 -22.07
CA TYR A 83 -16.08 -17.72 -23.37
C TYR A 83 -15.36 -19.08 -23.46
N PHE A 84 -14.13 -19.20 -22.94
CA PHE A 84 -13.35 -20.44 -23.04
C PHE A 84 -13.67 -21.50 -21.97
N ASP A 85 -14.01 -21.09 -20.74
CA ASP A 85 -14.33 -22.03 -19.65
C ASP A 85 -15.82 -22.40 -19.58
N GLY A 86 -16.65 -21.78 -20.42
CA GLY A 86 -18.11 -21.97 -20.44
C GLY A 86 -18.81 -21.48 -19.18
N GLN A 87 -18.10 -20.78 -18.28
CA GLN A 87 -18.62 -20.25 -17.03
C GLN A 87 -18.79 -18.74 -17.16
N SER A 88 -20.01 -18.32 -17.47
CA SER A 88 -20.34 -16.90 -17.53
C SER A 88 -20.29 -16.28 -16.14
N ARG A 89 -19.16 -15.65 -15.82
CA ARG A 89 -19.00 -14.77 -14.66
C ARG A 89 -19.44 -13.37 -15.07
N VAL A 90 -20.73 -13.19 -15.32
CA VAL A 90 -21.28 -11.90 -15.73
C VAL A 90 -20.96 -10.88 -14.65
N ARG A 91 -20.07 -9.95 -14.96
CA ARG A 91 -19.83 -8.74 -14.17
C ARG A 91 -20.64 -7.61 -14.79
N ASP A 92 -21.09 -6.67 -13.98
CA ASP A 92 -21.80 -5.49 -14.48
C ASP A 92 -20.79 -4.63 -15.24
N ILE A 93 -20.96 -4.50 -16.56
CA ILE A 93 -20.06 -3.69 -17.41
C ILE A 93 -20.83 -2.52 -18.00
N ARG A 94 -20.29 -1.31 -17.81
CA ARG A 94 -20.81 -0.07 -18.39
C ARG A 94 -19.71 0.70 -19.07
N THR A 95 -20.05 1.50 -20.07
CA THR A 95 -19.11 2.45 -20.67
C THR A 95 -18.82 3.61 -19.71
N ALA A 96 -17.54 3.96 -19.54
CA ALA A 96 -17.13 5.17 -18.82
C ALA A 96 -17.16 6.41 -19.72
N ALA A 97 -16.97 6.22 -21.03
CA ALA A 97 -17.09 7.22 -22.08
C ALA A 97 -17.68 6.57 -23.33
N THR A 98 -18.06 7.35 -24.35
CA THR A 98 -18.49 6.81 -25.64
C THR A 98 -17.48 5.79 -26.15
N ALA A 99 -17.93 4.56 -26.44
CA ALA A 99 -17.05 3.43 -26.71
C ALA A 99 -17.48 2.64 -27.96
N GLY A 100 -16.48 2.23 -28.74
CA GLY A 100 -16.64 1.28 -29.84
C GLY A 100 -16.18 -0.11 -29.41
N ILE A 101 -17.08 -1.09 -29.44
CA ILE A 101 -16.82 -2.45 -28.93
C ILE A 101 -17.07 -3.48 -30.02
N ALA A 102 -16.05 -4.25 -30.36
CA ALA A 102 -16.15 -5.40 -31.24
C ALA A 102 -16.62 -6.65 -30.45
N VAL A 103 -17.52 -7.44 -31.05
CA VAL A 103 -18.19 -8.57 -30.38
C VAL A 103 -17.86 -9.89 -31.07
N PHE A 104 -17.18 -10.78 -30.36
CA PHE A 104 -16.80 -12.11 -30.84
C PHE A 104 -17.70 -13.17 -30.21
N ASP A 105 -18.76 -13.54 -30.93
CA ASP A 105 -19.63 -14.65 -30.56
C ASP A 105 -19.23 -15.96 -31.25
N GLU A 106 -19.95 -17.04 -30.93
CA GLU A 106 -19.73 -18.35 -31.53
C GLU A 106 -19.78 -18.34 -33.08
N LYS A 107 -20.66 -17.54 -33.68
CA LYS A 107 -20.79 -17.47 -35.14
C LYS A 107 -19.58 -16.79 -35.77
N VAL A 108 -19.10 -15.69 -35.16
CA VAL A 108 -17.89 -14.99 -35.59
C VAL A 108 -16.69 -15.93 -35.51
N MET A 109 -16.52 -16.63 -34.39
CA MET A 109 -15.39 -17.55 -34.18
C MET A 109 -15.46 -18.77 -35.10
N ALA A 110 -16.65 -19.33 -35.35
CA ALA A 110 -16.84 -20.43 -36.29
C ALA A 110 -16.51 -20.02 -37.73
N ARG A 111 -16.92 -18.81 -38.14
CA ARG A 111 -16.59 -18.26 -39.46
C ARG A 111 -15.09 -18.01 -39.61
N LEU A 112 -14.45 -17.41 -38.60
CA LEU A 112 -13.01 -17.19 -38.61
C LEU A 112 -12.26 -18.52 -38.77
N ARG A 113 -12.69 -19.57 -38.06
CA ARG A 113 -12.12 -20.93 -38.16
C ARG A 113 -12.31 -21.55 -39.54
N ALA A 114 -13.46 -21.34 -40.18
CA ALA A 114 -13.77 -21.92 -41.48
C ALA A 114 -13.06 -21.20 -42.64
N ASP A 115 -13.07 -19.86 -42.62
CA ASP A 115 -12.62 -19.03 -43.75
C ASP A 115 -11.11 -18.75 -43.70
N GLN A 116 -10.52 -18.65 -42.50
CA GLN A 116 -9.11 -18.32 -42.29
C GLN A 116 -8.51 -19.12 -41.11
N PRO A 117 -8.25 -20.44 -41.27
CA PRO A 117 -7.79 -21.30 -40.18
C PRO A 117 -6.47 -20.86 -39.54
N GLU A 118 -5.52 -20.34 -40.31
CA GLU A 118 -4.24 -19.83 -39.79
C GLU A 118 -4.46 -18.58 -38.93
N LEU A 119 -5.26 -17.62 -39.41
CA LEU A 119 -5.62 -16.41 -38.66
C LEU A 119 -6.38 -16.75 -37.37
N TYR A 120 -7.23 -17.77 -37.40
CA TYR A 120 -7.91 -18.29 -36.22
C TYR A 120 -6.91 -18.81 -35.17
N MET A 121 -5.91 -19.59 -35.58
CA MET A 121 -4.88 -20.10 -34.68
C MET A 121 -4.04 -18.98 -34.08
N ASP A 122 -3.61 -18.00 -34.88
CA ASP A 122 -2.84 -16.87 -34.38
C ASP A 122 -3.66 -16.02 -33.40
N PHE A 123 -4.96 -15.85 -33.68
CA PHE A 123 -5.87 -15.14 -32.80
C PHE A 123 -6.09 -15.88 -31.47
N LEU A 124 -6.21 -17.21 -31.49
CA LEU A 124 -6.28 -18.02 -30.27
C LEU A 124 -4.99 -17.92 -29.45
N LEU A 125 -3.81 -17.91 -30.10
CA LEU A 125 -2.53 -17.72 -29.42
C LEU A 125 -2.45 -16.33 -28.76
N LEU A 126 -2.93 -15.29 -29.44
CA LEU A 126 -3.05 -13.94 -28.87
C LEU A 126 -3.96 -13.93 -27.63
N LEU A 127 -5.16 -14.50 -27.74
CA LEU A 127 -6.12 -14.55 -26.63
C LEU A 127 -5.56 -15.33 -25.45
N THR A 128 -4.94 -16.49 -25.70
CA THR A 128 -4.31 -17.32 -24.66
C THR A 128 -3.14 -16.59 -24.01
N GLY A 129 -2.30 -15.90 -24.77
CA GLY A 129 -1.23 -15.05 -24.25
C GLY A 129 -1.73 -13.91 -23.37
N ASN A 130 -2.85 -13.27 -23.76
CA ASN A 130 -3.52 -12.24 -22.96
C ASN A 130 -4.09 -12.82 -21.66
N ILE A 131 -4.75 -13.98 -21.72
CA ILE A 131 -5.28 -14.69 -20.55
C ILE A 131 -4.15 -15.07 -19.59
N CYS A 132 -3.06 -15.68 -20.08
CA CYS A 132 -1.90 -16.02 -19.27
C CYS A 132 -1.23 -14.78 -18.65
N THR A 133 -1.21 -13.65 -19.36
CA THR A 133 -0.69 -12.39 -18.83
C THR A 133 -1.59 -11.82 -17.73
N LYS A 134 -2.91 -11.87 -17.91
CA LYS A 134 -3.89 -11.50 -16.88
C LYS A 134 -3.82 -12.42 -15.65
N PHE A 135 -3.69 -13.74 -15.83
CA PHE A 135 -3.50 -14.69 -14.73
C PHE A 135 -2.17 -14.49 -14.00
N ARG A 136 -1.06 -14.20 -14.71
CA ARG A 136 0.19 -13.83 -14.07
C ARG A 136 0.07 -12.52 -13.30
N ARG A 137 -0.75 -11.57 -13.77
CA ARG A 137 -1.08 -10.35 -13.03
C ARG A 137 -1.84 -10.66 -11.74
N ILE A 138 -2.84 -11.54 -11.77
CA ILE A 138 -3.69 -11.92 -10.63
C ILE A 138 -3.00 -12.88 -9.64
N ALA A 139 -2.33 -13.93 -10.11
CA ALA A 139 -1.52 -14.79 -9.25
C ALA A 139 -0.33 -14.02 -8.68
N GLY A 140 0.22 -13.13 -9.52
CA GLY A 140 1.20 -12.15 -9.12
C GLY A 140 0.62 -10.95 -8.39
N GLU A 141 -0.67 -10.89 -7.94
CA GLU A 141 -1.28 -9.86 -7.06
C GLU A 141 -0.94 -10.08 -5.56
N ARG A 142 -0.41 -11.25 -5.19
CA ARG A 142 0.35 -11.43 -3.93
C ARG A 142 1.82 -11.01 -4.05
N GLU A 143 2.41 -11.08 -5.25
CA GLU A 143 3.76 -10.63 -5.54
C GLU A 143 3.97 -9.12 -5.82
N PRO A 144 3.02 -8.24 -6.20
CA PRO A 144 3.34 -6.89 -6.61
C PRO A 144 3.52 -6.01 -5.38
N ILE A 145 2.81 -6.27 -4.27
CA ILE A 145 3.00 -5.57 -3.00
C ILE A 145 4.29 -6.05 -2.35
N ALA A 146 4.55 -7.37 -2.32
CA ALA A 146 5.80 -7.91 -1.80
C ALA A 146 7.01 -7.45 -2.64
N GLY A 147 6.92 -7.52 -3.97
CA GLY A 147 7.94 -7.04 -4.91
C GLY A 147 8.08 -5.52 -4.93
N TYR A 148 6.98 -4.77 -4.75
CA TYR A 148 6.99 -3.32 -4.56
C TYR A 148 7.66 -2.94 -3.26
N ALA A 149 7.26 -3.55 -2.14
CA ALA A 149 7.89 -3.36 -0.84
C ALA A 149 9.38 -3.73 -0.88
N GLN A 150 9.74 -4.82 -1.56
CA GLN A 150 11.13 -5.20 -1.79
C GLN A 150 11.86 -4.18 -2.66
N SER A 151 11.21 -3.61 -3.69
CA SER A 151 11.81 -2.56 -4.54
C SER A 151 12.03 -1.24 -3.80
N LEU A 152 11.26 -1.00 -2.73
CA LEU A 152 11.40 0.13 -1.82
C LEU A 152 12.41 -0.14 -0.70
N SER A 153 12.68 -1.41 -0.39
CA SER A 153 13.65 -1.79 0.62
C SER A 153 15.07 -1.54 0.10
N THR A 154 15.70 -0.48 0.60
CA THR A 154 17.08 -0.11 0.23
C THR A 154 18.14 -0.98 0.91
N ARG A 155 17.77 -1.76 1.92
CA ARG A 155 18.67 -2.64 2.66
C ARG A 155 18.27 -4.08 2.47
N HIS A 156 19.09 -4.83 1.74
CA HIS A 156 19.05 -6.29 1.77
C HIS A 156 19.53 -6.75 3.15
N THR A 157 18.65 -6.72 4.15
CA THR A 157 18.92 -7.42 5.41
C THR A 157 19.03 -8.90 5.06
N GLY A 158 20.22 -9.46 5.28
CA GLY A 158 20.51 -10.85 4.96
C GLY A 158 19.42 -11.74 5.55
N ARG A 159 18.76 -12.53 4.70
CA ARG A 159 17.90 -13.62 5.18
C ARG A 159 18.80 -14.51 6.03
N TYR A 160 18.53 -14.57 7.34
CA TYR A 160 19.09 -15.60 8.20
C TYR A 160 18.51 -16.94 7.71
N SER A 161 19.20 -17.59 6.77
CA SER A 161 18.81 -18.89 6.24
C SER A 161 19.20 -20.03 7.18
N GLU A 162 20.19 -19.81 8.04
CA GLU A 162 20.78 -20.83 8.92
C GLU A 162 21.18 -20.23 10.27
N SER A 163 21.06 -21.04 11.33
CA SER A 163 21.58 -20.70 12.66
C SER A 163 23.11 -20.77 12.62
N ARG A 164 23.78 -19.67 12.95
CA ARG A 164 25.24 -19.60 13.03
C ARG A 164 25.69 -19.52 14.49
N PRO A 165 26.74 -20.25 14.90
CA PRO A 165 27.30 -20.12 16.24
C PRO A 165 27.84 -18.71 16.46
N LEU A 166 27.77 -18.24 17.71
CA LEU A 166 28.33 -16.95 18.08
C LEU A 166 29.87 -16.97 17.91
N PRO A 167 30.48 -15.94 17.30
CA PRO A 167 31.93 -15.89 17.13
C PRO A 167 32.68 -15.93 18.46
N ALA A 168 33.68 -16.80 18.59
CA ALA A 168 34.46 -16.93 19.83
C ALA A 168 35.17 -15.63 20.29
N PRO A 169 35.62 -14.72 19.39
CA PRO A 169 36.15 -13.42 19.80
C PRO A 169 35.08 -12.50 20.39
N LEU A 170 33.85 -12.56 19.86
CA LEU A 170 32.71 -11.80 20.37
C LEU A 170 32.36 -12.26 21.78
N VAL A 171 32.19 -13.57 21.98
CA VAL A 171 31.80 -14.14 23.28
C VAL A 171 32.80 -13.78 24.39
N ARG A 172 34.08 -13.60 24.05
CA ARG A 172 35.13 -13.21 25.01
C ARG A 172 35.24 -11.71 25.26
N SER A 173 34.52 -10.87 24.52
CA SER A 173 34.64 -9.42 24.63
C SER A 173 33.86 -8.89 25.84
N SER A 174 34.39 -7.87 26.52
CA SER A 174 33.70 -7.23 27.64
C SER A 174 32.38 -6.59 27.20
N GLN A 175 32.34 -6.01 25.99
CA GLN A 175 31.13 -5.41 25.44
C GLN A 175 30.01 -6.44 25.27
N TRP A 176 30.35 -7.64 24.80
CA TRP A 176 29.39 -8.73 24.67
C TRP A 176 28.83 -9.17 26.01
N HIS A 177 29.71 -9.39 27.01
CA HIS A 177 29.28 -9.81 28.35
C HIS A 177 28.29 -8.82 28.97
N GLU A 178 28.52 -7.52 28.78
CA GLU A 178 27.64 -6.48 29.28
C GLU A 178 26.24 -6.53 28.63
N VAL A 179 26.20 -6.63 27.30
CA VAL A 179 24.93 -6.76 26.55
C VAL A 179 24.22 -8.08 26.93
N SER A 180 24.93 -9.21 26.90
CA SER A 180 24.34 -10.52 27.16
C SER A 180 23.83 -10.66 28.60
N SER A 181 24.59 -10.16 29.59
CA SER A 181 24.18 -10.22 30.99
C SER A 181 22.89 -9.42 31.24
N ARG A 182 22.77 -8.23 30.65
CA ARG A 182 21.55 -7.41 30.78
C ARG A 182 20.37 -8.06 30.06
N MET A 183 20.59 -8.61 28.87
CA MET A 183 19.56 -9.32 28.13
C MET A 183 19.04 -10.56 28.86
N GLU A 184 19.92 -11.34 29.49
CA GLU A 184 19.50 -12.51 30.29
C GLU A 184 18.63 -12.07 31.48
N GLY A 185 18.98 -10.95 32.12
CA GLY A 185 18.17 -10.34 33.17
C GLY A 185 16.77 -9.94 32.69
N PHE A 186 16.67 -9.24 31.54
CA PHE A 186 15.38 -8.89 30.95
C PHE A 186 14.56 -10.12 30.57
N LYS A 187 15.18 -11.12 29.94
CA LYS A 187 14.52 -12.37 29.56
C LYS A 187 13.98 -13.13 30.77
N SER A 188 14.78 -13.27 31.83
CA SER A 188 14.34 -13.91 33.07
C SER A 188 13.11 -13.18 33.65
N ALA A 189 13.17 -11.84 33.73
CA ALA A 189 12.06 -11.06 34.23
C ALA A 189 10.80 -11.21 33.36
N LEU A 190 10.93 -11.15 32.03
CA LEU A 190 9.80 -11.35 31.11
C LEU A 190 9.23 -12.77 31.18
N PHE A 191 10.07 -13.79 31.36
CA PHE A 191 9.64 -15.18 31.57
C PHE A 191 8.77 -15.31 32.82
N ASP A 192 9.28 -14.85 33.97
CA ASP A 192 8.59 -14.97 35.26
C ASP A 192 7.26 -14.19 35.26
N LEU A 193 7.26 -12.97 34.71
CA LEU A 193 6.07 -12.14 34.58
C LEU A 193 5.04 -12.75 33.64
N SER A 194 5.47 -13.25 32.48
CA SER A 194 4.60 -13.94 31.52
C SER A 194 3.93 -15.16 32.16
N HIS A 195 4.68 -15.95 32.94
CA HIS A 195 4.16 -17.13 33.63
C HIS A 195 3.18 -16.75 34.75
N ARG A 196 3.53 -15.76 35.59
CA ARG A 196 2.67 -15.26 36.68
C ARG A 196 1.34 -14.73 36.15
N LEU A 197 1.38 -13.88 35.12
CA LEU A 197 0.17 -13.32 34.52
C LEU A 197 -0.70 -14.39 33.86
N GLN A 198 -0.11 -15.37 33.17
CA GLN A 198 -0.86 -16.48 32.58
C GLN A 198 -1.60 -17.30 33.64
N LYS A 199 -0.96 -17.55 34.80
CA LYS A 199 -1.59 -18.29 35.90
C LYS A 199 -2.78 -17.52 36.49
N VAL A 200 -2.59 -16.23 36.79
CA VAL A 200 -3.64 -15.37 37.36
C VAL A 200 -4.82 -15.22 36.38
N GLU A 201 -4.54 -15.06 35.09
CA GLU A 201 -5.55 -15.00 34.04
C GLU A 201 -6.37 -16.30 33.95
N ALA A 202 -5.73 -17.47 34.04
CA ALA A 202 -6.42 -18.76 34.05
C ALA A 202 -7.35 -18.95 35.25
N GLU A 203 -7.05 -18.28 36.37
CA GLU A 203 -7.89 -18.25 37.58
C GLU A 203 -8.98 -17.16 37.51
N GLY A 204 -9.06 -16.40 36.41
CA GLY A 204 -10.01 -15.30 36.22
C GLY A 204 -9.67 -14.02 37.01
N GLY A 205 -8.44 -13.91 37.51
CA GLY A 205 -7.96 -12.80 38.31
C GLY A 205 -7.24 -11.72 37.50
N SER A 206 -6.75 -10.70 38.21
CA SER A 206 -5.82 -9.69 37.69
C SER A 206 -4.68 -9.46 38.67
N ASP A 207 -3.52 -9.05 38.17
CA ASP A 207 -2.33 -8.81 39.00
C ASP A 207 -1.70 -7.45 38.66
N PRO A 208 -2.25 -6.34 39.19
CA PRO A 208 -1.80 -4.99 38.83
C PRO A 208 -0.31 -4.74 39.11
N GLU A 209 0.25 -5.42 40.11
CA GLU A 209 1.68 -5.31 40.45
C GLU A 209 2.55 -5.94 39.35
N ALA A 210 2.22 -7.16 38.93
CA ALA A 210 2.91 -7.82 37.83
C ALA A 210 2.74 -7.06 36.50
N GLU A 211 1.57 -6.49 36.25
CA GLU A 211 1.30 -5.67 35.07
C GLU A 211 2.16 -4.39 35.04
N ALA A 212 2.20 -3.64 36.15
CA ALA A 212 3.05 -2.46 36.28
C ALA A 212 4.55 -2.82 36.12
N ARG A 213 4.96 -3.97 36.67
CA ARG A 213 6.32 -4.46 36.51
C ARG A 213 6.65 -4.80 35.06
N CYS A 214 5.71 -5.38 34.29
CA CYS A 214 5.89 -5.61 32.85
C CYS A 214 6.20 -4.32 32.10
N HIS A 215 5.41 -3.27 32.31
CA HIS A 215 5.64 -1.97 31.68
C HIS A 215 7.03 -1.39 32.02
N THR A 216 7.45 -1.55 33.28
CA THR A 216 8.78 -1.09 33.74
C THR A 216 9.89 -1.84 33.00
N VAL A 217 9.84 -3.18 32.98
CA VAL A 217 10.85 -4.02 32.32
C VAL A 217 10.92 -3.75 30.81
N LEU A 218 9.78 -3.59 30.15
CA LEU A 218 9.73 -3.24 28.71
C LEU A 218 10.32 -1.86 28.44
N GLY A 219 10.07 -0.89 29.33
CA GLY A 219 10.65 0.45 29.27
C GLY A 219 12.17 0.44 29.44
N GLU A 220 12.67 -0.29 30.43
CA GLU A 220 14.11 -0.46 30.70
C GLU A 220 14.84 -1.15 29.55
N LEU A 221 14.25 -2.23 29.00
CA LEU A 221 14.77 -2.93 27.83
C LEU A 221 14.91 -1.97 26.64
N ASN A 222 13.84 -1.24 26.32
CA ASN A 222 13.86 -0.28 25.21
C ASN A 222 14.85 0.86 25.43
N GLY A 223 14.93 1.41 26.64
CA GLY A 223 15.91 2.43 27.01
C GLY A 223 17.36 1.95 26.86
N SER A 224 17.60 0.65 27.05
CA SER A 224 18.92 0.02 26.93
C SER A 224 19.39 -0.14 25.48
N LEU A 225 18.49 -0.13 24.48
CA LEU A 225 18.85 -0.41 23.08
C LEU A 225 19.88 0.58 22.52
N SER A 226 19.75 1.87 22.82
CA SER A 226 20.72 2.88 22.37
C SER A 226 22.11 2.63 22.93
N GLU A 227 22.20 2.15 24.16
CA GLU A 227 23.46 1.82 24.82
C GLU A 227 24.07 0.54 24.24
N PHE A 228 23.27 -0.50 24.01
CA PHE A 228 23.72 -1.71 23.32
C PHE A 228 24.29 -1.39 21.93
N GLY A 229 23.62 -0.49 21.20
CA GLY A 229 24.12 0.01 19.92
C GLY A 229 25.48 0.68 20.03
N ARG A 230 25.71 1.52 21.07
CA ARG A 230 26.99 2.19 21.30
C ARG A 230 28.10 1.22 21.74
N LEU A 231 27.80 0.29 22.64
CA LEU A 231 28.77 -0.70 23.13
C LEU A 231 29.29 -1.59 22.00
N MET A 232 28.40 -1.96 21.08
CA MET A 232 28.74 -2.84 19.96
C MET A 232 29.30 -2.09 18.75
N ALA A 233 29.21 -0.76 18.69
CA ALA A 233 29.67 0.03 17.55
C ALA A 233 31.18 -0.09 17.34
N GLY A 234 31.60 -0.36 16.09
CA GLY A 234 32.98 -0.58 15.70
C GLY A 234 33.52 -1.97 16.04
N SER A 235 32.70 -2.88 16.57
CA SER A 235 33.13 -4.24 16.93
C SER A 235 33.23 -5.18 15.73
N GLY A 236 32.54 -4.87 14.62
CA GLY A 236 32.34 -5.78 13.49
C GLY A 236 31.33 -6.91 13.77
N TYR A 237 30.67 -6.89 14.93
CA TYR A 237 29.68 -7.88 15.37
C TYR A 237 28.31 -7.27 15.71
N GLU A 238 28.04 -6.04 15.26
CA GLU A 238 26.81 -5.30 15.55
C GLU A 238 25.56 -6.08 15.12
N GLU A 239 25.56 -6.63 13.91
CA GLU A 239 24.43 -7.40 13.39
C GLU A 239 24.19 -8.68 14.18
N VAL A 240 25.27 -9.33 14.64
CA VAL A 240 25.19 -10.53 15.48
C VAL A 240 24.60 -10.19 16.84
N ALA A 241 25.01 -9.07 17.45
CA ALA A 241 24.45 -8.59 18.70
C ALA A 241 22.95 -8.26 18.59
N TRP A 242 22.54 -7.55 17.54
CA TRP A 242 21.12 -7.30 17.30
C TRP A 242 20.32 -8.58 17.06
N GLY A 243 20.91 -9.56 16.36
CA GLY A 243 20.32 -10.88 16.18
C GLY A 243 20.11 -11.63 17.51
N TYR A 244 21.07 -11.55 18.43
CA TYR A 244 20.95 -12.10 19.78
C TYR A 244 19.88 -11.38 20.60
N VAL A 245 19.92 -10.04 20.69
CA VAL A 245 18.92 -9.25 21.42
C VAL A 245 17.51 -9.58 20.92
N PHE A 246 17.32 -9.61 19.60
CA PHE A 246 16.05 -9.97 18.98
C PHE A 246 15.61 -11.40 19.36
N LYS A 247 16.51 -12.38 19.26
CA LYS A 247 16.21 -13.78 19.60
C LYS A 247 15.71 -13.93 21.04
N GLU A 248 16.37 -13.28 21.99
CA GLU A 248 16.01 -13.43 23.41
C GLU A 248 14.64 -12.82 23.75
N ILE A 249 14.22 -11.77 23.04
CA ILE A 249 12.91 -11.11 23.28
C ILE A 249 11.78 -11.64 22.39
N PHE A 250 12.12 -12.33 21.30
CA PHE A 250 11.17 -12.76 20.26
C PHE A 250 9.92 -13.47 20.81
N PRO A 251 10.02 -14.48 21.70
CA PRO A 251 8.84 -15.20 22.18
C PRO A 251 7.83 -14.31 22.92
N TYR A 252 8.31 -13.22 23.53
CA TYR A 252 7.48 -12.29 24.30
C TYR A 252 6.82 -11.26 23.40
N PHE A 253 7.59 -10.68 22.45
CA PHE A 253 7.07 -9.67 21.54
C PHE A 253 6.12 -10.24 20.48
N MET A 254 6.29 -11.49 20.04
CA MET A 254 5.35 -12.10 19.09
C MET A 254 3.94 -12.36 19.66
N ARG A 255 3.75 -12.19 20.97
CA ARG A 255 2.42 -12.18 21.59
C ARG A 255 1.68 -10.86 21.38
N SER A 256 2.34 -9.80 20.91
CA SER A 256 1.70 -8.53 20.52
C SER A 256 1.30 -8.57 19.05
N ARG A 257 0.08 -8.12 18.74
CA ARG A 257 -0.40 -8.00 17.34
C ARG A 257 0.36 -6.95 16.55
N PHE A 258 0.75 -5.85 17.19
CA PHE A 258 1.64 -4.86 16.62
C PHE A 258 2.98 -5.50 16.24
N ALA A 259 3.68 -6.09 17.20
CA ALA A 259 5.03 -6.60 16.95
C ALA A 259 5.04 -7.77 15.96
N GLU A 260 4.09 -8.71 16.08
CA GLU A 260 3.87 -9.80 15.13
C GLU A 260 3.68 -9.26 13.70
N ARG A 261 2.74 -8.34 13.50
CA ARG A 261 2.41 -7.83 12.16
C ARG A 261 3.56 -7.01 11.56
N ALA A 262 4.23 -6.18 12.36
CA ALA A 262 5.39 -5.41 11.93
C ALA A 262 6.54 -6.33 11.48
N TYR A 263 6.77 -7.42 12.21
CA TYR A 263 7.82 -8.38 11.91
C TYR A 263 7.52 -9.23 10.68
N PHE A 264 6.37 -9.92 10.67
CA PHE A 264 6.00 -10.86 9.61
C PHE A 264 5.57 -10.19 8.31
N LYS A 265 5.12 -8.93 8.36
CA LYS A 265 4.76 -8.12 7.17
C LYS A 265 3.83 -8.91 6.24
N PRO A 266 2.60 -9.25 6.66
CA PRO A 266 1.71 -10.12 5.89
C PRO A 266 1.38 -9.57 4.50
N LYS A 267 1.53 -8.25 4.30
CA LYS A 267 1.37 -7.57 3.01
C LYS A 267 2.70 -7.27 2.29
N GLY A 268 3.83 -7.73 2.81
CA GLY A 268 5.17 -7.50 2.27
C GLY A 268 5.91 -6.28 2.86
N TYR A 269 5.22 -5.42 3.60
CA TYR A 269 5.80 -4.27 4.32
C TYR A 269 5.15 -4.12 5.71
N ALA A 270 5.83 -3.43 6.64
CA ALA A 270 5.41 -3.37 8.04
C ALA A 270 4.28 -2.35 8.30
N GLY A 271 4.30 -1.23 7.58
CA GLY A 271 3.32 -0.14 7.72
C GLY A 271 2.04 -0.33 6.92
N ASP A 272 1.56 -1.56 6.76
CA ASP A 272 0.35 -1.83 5.97
C ASP A 272 -0.93 -1.24 6.58
N PHE A 273 -2.00 -1.18 5.78
CA PHE A 273 -3.22 -0.49 6.19
C PHE A 273 -3.86 -1.06 7.48
N LEU A 274 -3.73 -2.37 7.74
CA LEU A 274 -4.25 -2.96 8.98
C LEU A 274 -3.34 -2.67 10.18
N MET A 275 -2.03 -2.52 9.97
CA MET A 275 -1.15 -1.96 11.00
C MET A 275 -1.58 -0.52 11.34
N MET A 276 -1.87 0.31 10.32
CA MET A 276 -2.36 1.66 10.54
C MET A 276 -3.68 1.66 11.33
N GLU A 277 -4.64 0.83 10.94
CA GLU A 277 -5.92 0.68 11.66
C GLU A 277 -5.73 0.25 13.11
N HIS A 278 -4.78 -0.66 13.39
CA HIS A 278 -4.44 -1.07 14.76
C HIS A 278 -3.89 0.10 15.59
N ILE A 279 -2.95 0.87 15.01
CA ILE A 279 -2.36 2.04 15.67
C ILE A 279 -3.41 3.14 15.92
N TYR A 280 -4.31 3.36 14.95
CA TYR A 280 -5.39 4.34 15.06
C TYR A 280 -6.43 3.95 16.11
N ALA A 281 -6.78 2.67 16.19
CA ALA A 281 -7.69 2.17 17.23
C ALA A 281 -7.10 2.37 18.63
N GLY A 282 -5.78 2.17 18.79
CA GLY A 282 -5.11 2.35 20.08
C GLY A 282 -5.56 1.34 21.14
N VAL A 283 -6.23 0.26 20.72
CA VAL A 283 -6.73 -0.81 21.59
C VAL A 283 -5.78 -2.00 21.49
N PRO A 284 -5.17 -2.45 22.60
CA PRO A 284 -4.32 -3.65 22.60
C PRO A 284 -5.10 -4.90 22.17
N LYS A 285 -4.46 -5.76 21.37
CA LYS A 285 -5.06 -7.02 20.85
C LYS A 285 -4.14 -8.24 20.99
N GLY A 286 -3.13 -8.15 21.85
CA GLY A 286 -2.16 -9.22 22.06
C GLY A 286 -2.76 -10.49 22.66
N GLU A 287 -2.01 -11.58 22.59
CA GLU A 287 -2.41 -12.91 23.07
C GLU A 287 -2.21 -13.07 24.58
N GLY A 288 -3.33 -13.18 25.30
CA GLY A 288 -3.39 -13.24 26.75
C GLY A 288 -2.95 -11.93 27.42
N ARG A 289 -3.05 -11.86 28.75
CA ARG A 289 -2.83 -10.61 29.48
C ARG A 289 -1.44 -10.00 29.25
N PHE A 290 -0.41 -10.83 29.25
CA PHE A 290 0.95 -10.39 28.94
C PHE A 290 1.09 -9.87 27.51
N GLY A 291 0.45 -10.52 26.52
CA GLY A 291 0.47 -10.06 25.13
C GLY A 291 -0.19 -8.70 24.96
N GLU A 292 -1.32 -8.45 25.64
CA GLU A 292 -1.99 -7.14 25.66
C GLU A 292 -1.08 -6.04 26.18
N ILE A 293 -0.34 -6.29 27.26
CA ILE A 293 0.61 -5.31 27.85
C ILE A 293 1.73 -4.97 26.86
N VAL A 294 2.31 -5.98 26.21
CA VAL A 294 3.36 -5.77 25.20
C VAL A 294 2.80 -5.02 23.98
N ASP A 295 1.56 -5.31 23.59
CA ASP A 295 0.89 -4.62 22.49
C ASP A 295 0.61 -3.15 22.83
N GLN A 296 0.11 -2.90 24.04
CA GLN A 296 -0.08 -1.55 24.58
C GLN A 296 1.23 -0.77 24.66
N PHE A 297 2.31 -1.43 25.08
CA PHE A 297 3.65 -0.85 25.08
C PHE A 297 4.02 -0.35 23.66
N CYS A 298 3.81 -1.16 22.63
CA CYS A 298 4.07 -0.76 21.24
C CYS A 298 3.16 0.41 20.78
N LEU A 299 1.87 0.32 21.08
CA LEU A 299 0.86 1.32 20.69
C LEU A 299 1.06 2.69 21.36
N THR A 300 1.73 2.73 22.52
CA THR A 300 1.98 3.96 23.29
C THR A 300 3.32 4.62 22.97
N ARG A 301 4.20 3.99 22.16
CA ARG A 301 5.50 4.58 21.79
C ARG A 301 5.35 5.86 20.94
N PRO A 302 6.36 6.77 20.94
CA PRO A 302 6.36 8.02 20.18
C PRO A 302 6.04 7.82 18.69
N GLY A 303 6.57 6.78 18.05
CA GLY A 303 6.24 6.48 16.64
C GLY A 303 4.75 6.20 16.41
N SER A 304 4.12 5.40 17.28
CA SER A 304 2.68 5.12 17.23
C SER A 304 1.83 6.35 17.56
N ARG A 305 2.26 7.16 18.54
CA ARG A 305 1.62 8.46 18.85
C ARG A 305 1.72 9.42 17.67
N ALA A 306 2.86 9.47 16.99
CA ALA A 306 3.07 10.29 15.80
C ALA A 306 2.20 9.86 14.62
N ILE A 307 1.98 8.56 14.43
CA ILE A 307 1.02 8.05 13.42
C ILE A 307 -0.41 8.50 13.74
N ARG A 308 -0.82 8.55 15.01
CA ARG A 308 -2.11 9.16 15.38
C ARG A 308 -2.11 10.67 15.20
N GLY A 309 -1.02 11.35 15.57
CA GLY A 309 -0.86 12.79 15.44
C GLY A 309 -0.90 13.27 13.99
N ARG A 310 -0.25 12.55 13.06
CA ARG A 310 -0.26 12.90 11.63
C ARG A 310 -1.65 12.79 11.00
N ARG A 311 -2.51 11.87 11.47
CA ARG A 311 -3.90 11.73 11.00
C ARG A 311 -4.68 13.02 11.31
N VAL A 312 -4.53 13.54 12.52
CA VAL A 312 -5.14 14.81 12.95
C VAL A 312 -4.54 15.99 12.17
N LEU A 313 -3.22 16.05 12.07
CA LEU A 313 -2.53 17.12 11.33
C LEU A 313 -2.99 17.19 9.87
N LEU A 314 -3.05 16.06 9.16
CA LEU A 314 -3.49 16.01 7.77
C LEU A 314 -4.96 16.42 7.63
N LYS A 315 -5.84 15.94 8.51
CA LYS A 315 -7.23 16.39 8.58
C LYS A 315 -7.32 17.92 8.70
N ASP A 316 -6.57 18.51 9.63
CA ASP A 316 -6.56 19.96 9.86
C ASP A 316 -6.00 20.74 8.66
N GLN A 317 -4.97 20.20 7.98
CA GLN A 317 -4.46 20.80 6.74
C GLN A 317 -5.50 20.75 5.62
N LEU A 318 -6.25 19.65 5.47
CA LEU A 318 -7.33 19.55 4.49
C LEU A 318 -8.46 20.54 4.79
N LEU A 319 -8.87 20.67 6.05
CA LEU A 319 -9.85 21.67 6.50
C LEU A 319 -9.40 23.10 6.14
N ARG A 320 -8.14 23.44 6.45
CA ARG A 320 -7.57 24.77 6.19
C ARG A 320 -7.50 25.08 4.70
N LEU A 321 -6.91 24.18 3.91
CA LEU A 321 -6.66 24.39 2.49
C LEU A 321 -7.97 24.36 1.68
N SER A 322 -8.86 23.41 1.98
CA SER A 322 -10.15 23.30 1.29
C SER A 322 -11.14 24.37 1.75
N GLY A 323 -11.15 24.74 3.03
CA GLY A 323 -12.07 25.74 3.58
C GLY A 323 -11.92 27.11 2.94
N ALA A 324 -10.67 27.54 2.69
CA ALA A 324 -10.37 28.79 1.99
C ALA A 324 -10.94 28.84 0.55
N ARG A 325 -11.05 27.67 -0.11
CA ARG A 325 -11.61 27.53 -1.45
C ARG A 325 -13.14 27.43 -1.41
N ALA A 326 -13.68 26.66 -0.48
CA ALA A 326 -15.11 26.51 -0.27
C ALA A 326 -15.78 27.86 0.03
N ALA A 327 -15.12 28.74 0.82
CA ALA A 327 -15.58 30.10 1.08
C ALA A 327 -15.74 30.97 -0.19
N ARG A 328 -15.06 30.60 -1.28
CA ARG A 328 -15.15 31.26 -2.59
C ARG A 328 -16.08 30.51 -3.56
N GLY A 329 -16.82 29.50 -3.07
CA GLY A 329 -17.69 28.66 -3.88
C GLY A 329 -16.94 27.74 -4.86
N GLN A 330 -15.67 27.42 -4.58
CA GLN A 330 -14.83 26.58 -5.46
C GLN A 330 -14.85 25.12 -5.01
N THR A 331 -14.74 24.21 -5.97
CA THR A 331 -14.48 22.77 -5.72
C THR A 331 -12.99 22.57 -5.41
N THR A 332 -12.70 21.67 -4.47
CA THR A 332 -11.34 21.24 -4.13
C THR A 332 -11.10 19.83 -4.65
N ARG A 333 -10.10 19.68 -5.52
CA ARG A 333 -9.60 18.38 -6.01
C ARG A 333 -8.42 17.92 -5.15
N ILE A 334 -8.55 16.75 -4.54
CA ILE A 334 -7.58 16.18 -3.59
C ILE A 334 -7.07 14.85 -4.15
N MET A 335 -5.75 14.65 -4.16
CA MET A 335 -5.14 13.37 -4.48
C MET A 335 -4.35 12.84 -3.27
N ASN A 336 -4.75 11.68 -2.76
CA ASN A 336 -4.04 10.96 -1.69
C ASN A 336 -3.23 9.80 -2.28
N LEU A 337 -1.91 9.83 -2.13
CA LEU A 337 -0.97 8.86 -2.70
C LEU A 337 -0.49 7.86 -1.65
N ALA A 338 -0.54 6.57 -1.99
CA ALA A 338 -0.35 5.47 -1.04
C ALA A 338 -1.29 5.66 0.16
N CYS A 339 -2.58 5.76 -0.16
CA CYS A 339 -3.59 6.31 0.73
C CYS A 339 -3.91 5.44 1.94
N GLY A 340 -3.53 4.15 1.94
CA GLY A 340 -3.84 3.21 3.00
C GLY A 340 -5.33 3.23 3.34
N PRO A 341 -5.72 3.33 4.62
CA PRO A 341 -7.12 3.32 5.01
C PRO A 341 -7.86 4.66 4.81
N ASN A 342 -7.20 5.75 4.40
CA ASN A 342 -7.79 7.10 4.19
C ASN A 342 -8.44 7.76 5.41
N ARG A 343 -8.14 7.32 6.64
CA ARG A 343 -8.85 7.79 7.84
C ARG A 343 -8.82 9.31 7.99
N GLU A 344 -7.71 9.96 7.69
CA GLU A 344 -7.55 11.42 7.75
C GLU A 344 -8.45 12.18 6.77
N LEU A 345 -8.67 11.63 5.56
CA LEU A 345 -9.57 12.23 4.56
C LEU A 345 -11.02 12.15 5.04
N PHE A 346 -11.42 11.01 5.59
CA PHE A 346 -12.80 10.80 6.04
C PHE A 346 -13.11 11.53 7.35
N ASP A 347 -12.13 11.73 8.23
CA ASP A 347 -12.29 12.64 9.36
C ASP A 347 -12.54 14.08 8.88
N PHE A 348 -11.84 14.51 7.81
CA PHE A 348 -12.05 15.82 7.20
C PHE A 348 -13.46 15.94 6.59
N LEU A 349 -13.91 14.92 5.86
CA LEU A 349 -15.23 14.91 5.23
C LEU A 349 -16.37 14.96 6.26
N ALA A 350 -16.19 14.30 7.42
CA ALA A 350 -17.14 14.34 8.51
C ALA A 350 -17.30 15.74 9.13
N GLU A 351 -16.24 16.56 9.10
CA GLU A 351 -16.20 17.87 9.77
C GLU A 351 -16.45 19.06 8.82
N CYS A 352 -16.10 18.95 7.55
CA CYS A 352 -15.97 20.12 6.66
C CYS A 352 -17.26 20.90 6.38
N GLY A 353 -18.44 20.27 6.40
CA GLY A 353 -19.73 20.94 6.14
C GLY A 353 -19.97 21.38 4.68
N TYR A 354 -19.03 21.13 3.76
CA TYR A 354 -19.14 21.46 2.32
C TYR A 354 -18.72 20.29 1.43
N SER A 355 -19.02 19.05 1.85
CA SER A 355 -18.55 17.83 1.19
C SER A 355 -18.96 17.74 -0.29
N GLU A 356 -20.06 18.36 -0.72
CA GLU A 356 -20.46 18.42 -2.14
C GLU A 356 -19.46 19.17 -3.05
N ARG A 357 -18.51 19.90 -2.45
CA ARG A 357 -17.45 20.63 -3.16
C ARG A 357 -16.12 19.89 -3.15
N ILE A 358 -16.12 18.62 -2.77
CA ILE A 358 -14.90 17.81 -2.66
C ILE A 358 -14.90 16.72 -3.73
N GLU A 359 -13.82 16.67 -4.50
CA GLU A 359 -13.47 15.57 -5.39
C GLU A 359 -12.15 14.96 -4.89
N ALA A 360 -12.15 13.69 -4.47
CA ALA A 360 -10.97 13.02 -3.96
C ALA A 360 -10.59 11.79 -4.79
N LEU A 361 -9.31 11.69 -5.17
CA LEU A 361 -8.69 10.54 -5.80
C LEU A 361 -7.72 9.88 -4.80
N CYS A 362 -8.07 8.69 -4.32
CA CYS A 362 -7.26 7.92 -3.39
C CYS A 362 -6.56 6.79 -4.15
N VAL A 363 -5.23 6.81 -4.16
CA VAL A 363 -4.40 5.89 -4.93
C VAL A 363 -3.60 4.99 -3.99
N ASP A 364 -3.73 3.68 -4.13
CA ASP A 364 -2.91 2.70 -3.41
C ASP A 364 -2.59 1.49 -4.28
N ILE A 365 -1.49 0.79 -4.00
CA ILE A 365 -1.19 -0.47 -4.68
C ILE A 365 -1.96 -1.64 -4.04
N ASP A 366 -2.33 -1.53 -2.75
CA ASP A 366 -3.07 -2.58 -2.04
C ASP A 366 -4.58 -2.43 -2.26
N SER A 367 -5.14 -3.29 -3.13
CA SER A 367 -6.59 -3.33 -3.38
C SER A 367 -7.41 -3.61 -2.13
N ASP A 368 -6.85 -4.30 -1.13
CA ASP A 368 -7.58 -4.56 0.12
C ASP A 368 -7.64 -3.31 1.00
N ALA A 369 -6.65 -2.42 0.94
CA ALA A 369 -6.71 -1.12 1.61
C ALA A 369 -7.84 -0.26 1.02
N LEU A 370 -7.94 -0.23 -0.32
CA LEU A 370 -9.01 0.47 -1.03
C LEU A 370 -10.39 -0.11 -0.70
N ARG A 371 -10.52 -1.45 -0.72
CA ARG A 371 -11.75 -2.13 -0.32
C ARG A 371 -12.13 -1.82 1.13
N HIS A 372 -11.14 -1.82 2.03
CA HIS A 372 -11.33 -1.48 3.43
C HIS A 372 -11.83 -0.04 3.60
N THR A 373 -11.24 0.91 2.87
CA THR A 373 -11.73 2.29 2.84
C THR A 373 -13.19 2.33 2.43
N ASN A 374 -13.57 1.66 1.34
CA ASN A 374 -14.96 1.67 0.85
C ASN A 374 -15.96 1.03 1.83
N GLN A 375 -15.58 -0.07 2.50
CA GLN A 375 -16.49 -0.87 3.31
C GLN A 375 -16.56 -0.46 4.79
N HIS A 376 -15.47 0.09 5.34
CA HIS A 376 -15.32 0.29 6.79
C HIS A 376 -14.95 1.72 7.20
N VAL A 377 -14.59 2.58 6.24
CA VAL A 377 -14.19 3.97 6.51
C VAL A 377 -15.18 4.95 5.89
N ASN A 378 -15.51 4.75 4.62
CA ASN A 378 -16.54 5.49 3.90
C ASN A 378 -17.94 4.96 4.23
N ILE A 379 -18.36 5.11 5.49
CA ILE A 379 -19.58 4.48 6.02
C ILE A 379 -20.61 5.49 6.56
N PHE A 380 -20.38 6.78 6.38
CA PHE A 380 -21.29 7.84 6.81
C PHE A 380 -21.73 8.69 5.62
N PRO A 381 -22.92 9.31 5.67
CA PRO A 381 -23.41 10.12 4.55
C PRO A 381 -22.56 11.37 4.32
N HIS A 382 -22.12 11.58 3.08
CA HIS A 382 -21.50 12.81 2.60
C HIS A 382 -21.80 13.01 1.10
N ARG A 383 -21.52 14.19 0.55
CA ARG A 383 -21.75 14.51 -0.88
C ARG A 383 -20.46 14.60 -1.72
N ALA A 384 -19.31 14.26 -1.15
CA ALA A 384 -18.04 14.23 -1.86
C ALA A 384 -18.00 13.14 -2.93
N ALA A 385 -17.35 13.43 -4.05
CA ALA A 385 -17.04 12.44 -5.08
C ALA A 385 -15.71 11.75 -4.75
N ILE A 386 -15.77 10.48 -4.36
CA ILE A 386 -14.59 9.67 -3.98
C ILE A 386 -14.28 8.67 -5.08
N ARG A 387 -13.02 8.67 -5.55
CA ARG A 387 -12.50 7.71 -6.53
C ARG A 387 -11.35 6.93 -5.91
N LEU A 388 -11.46 5.61 -5.90
CA LEU A 388 -10.42 4.70 -5.41
C LEU A 388 -9.71 4.08 -6.63
N MET A 389 -8.38 4.15 -6.66
CA MET A 389 -7.59 3.70 -7.81
C MET A 389 -6.45 2.78 -7.34
N SER A 390 -6.46 1.54 -7.82
CA SER A 390 -5.36 0.61 -7.59
C SER A 390 -4.21 0.92 -8.55
N GLU A 391 -3.11 1.47 -8.05
CA GLU A 391 -1.93 1.79 -8.86
C GLU A 391 -0.64 1.82 -8.04
N ASN A 392 0.47 1.44 -8.71
CA ASN A 392 1.81 1.61 -8.21
C ASN A 392 2.27 3.08 -8.38
N VAL A 393 2.17 3.85 -7.28
CA VAL A 393 2.56 5.26 -7.22
C VAL A 393 3.99 5.50 -7.71
N ILE A 394 4.91 4.56 -7.52
CA ILE A 394 6.30 4.71 -7.96
C ILE A 394 6.45 4.56 -9.47
N LYS A 395 5.78 3.58 -10.08
CA LYS A 395 5.74 3.46 -11.54
C LYS A 395 5.10 4.69 -12.18
N TRP A 396 4.05 5.23 -11.56
CA TRP A 396 3.44 6.50 -11.98
C TRP A 396 4.40 7.69 -11.84
N ALA A 397 5.06 7.83 -10.68
CA ALA A 397 6.02 8.92 -10.42
C ALA A 397 7.12 8.98 -11.50
N ILE A 398 7.73 7.83 -11.83
CA ILE A 398 8.78 7.74 -12.85
C ILE A 398 8.25 7.68 -14.30
N GLY A 399 6.94 7.79 -14.51
CA GLY A 399 6.32 7.86 -15.84
C GLY A 399 6.26 6.54 -16.61
N ARG A 400 6.44 5.39 -15.94
CA ARG A 400 6.25 4.06 -16.54
C ARG A 400 4.78 3.70 -16.73
N VAL A 401 3.90 4.34 -15.96
CA VAL A 401 2.45 4.27 -16.15
C VAL A 401 1.93 5.69 -16.28
N ARG A 402 0.98 5.89 -17.20
CA ARG A 402 0.36 7.19 -17.47
C ARG A 402 -1.15 7.06 -17.35
N HIS A 403 -1.73 7.97 -16.59
CA HIS A 403 -3.18 8.10 -16.42
C HIS A 403 -3.55 9.54 -16.73
N HIS A 404 -4.71 9.75 -17.33
CA HIS A 404 -5.27 11.09 -17.45
C HIS A 404 -5.84 11.50 -16.09
N ILE A 405 -5.02 12.18 -15.28
CA ILE A 405 -5.39 12.70 -13.97
C ILE A 405 -5.51 14.20 -14.11
N GLU A 406 -6.71 14.70 -13.86
CA GLU A 406 -7.00 16.13 -13.85
C GLU A 406 -6.07 16.89 -12.87
N PRO A 407 -5.75 18.17 -13.12
CA PRO A 407 -4.98 18.96 -12.16
C PRO A 407 -5.65 19.05 -10.79
N GLN A 408 -4.86 18.89 -9.74
CA GLN A 408 -5.26 18.78 -8.34
C GLN A 408 -5.00 20.09 -7.59
N ASP A 409 -5.84 20.39 -6.60
CA ASP A 409 -5.62 21.53 -5.70
C ASP A 409 -4.74 21.13 -4.51
N ILE A 410 -4.84 19.87 -4.08
CA ILE A 410 -4.06 19.29 -2.99
C ILE A 410 -3.56 17.92 -3.43
N ILE A 411 -2.27 17.65 -3.28
CA ILE A 411 -1.71 16.30 -3.38
C ILE A 411 -1.00 16.00 -2.07
N TYR A 412 -1.23 14.82 -1.48
CA TYR A 412 -0.50 14.43 -0.27
C TYR A 412 -0.16 12.94 -0.21
N SER A 413 0.87 12.62 0.59
CA SER A 413 1.21 11.26 0.99
C SER A 413 1.76 11.27 2.41
N SER A 414 1.30 10.34 3.27
CA SER A 414 1.60 10.36 4.71
C SER A 414 2.82 9.52 5.11
N GLY A 415 3.02 8.35 4.49
CA GLY A 415 4.05 7.40 4.89
C GLY A 415 4.81 6.69 3.75
N LEU A 416 4.52 7.01 2.50
CA LEU A 416 5.24 6.42 1.36
C LEU A 416 6.72 6.86 1.34
N CYS A 417 6.96 8.13 1.65
CA CYS A 417 8.26 8.77 1.48
C CYS A 417 9.33 8.22 2.44
N ASP A 418 8.90 7.62 3.54
CA ASP A 418 9.75 6.90 4.50
C ASP A 418 10.54 5.74 3.85
N TYR A 419 10.14 5.30 2.66
CA TYR A 419 10.77 4.19 1.95
C TYR A 419 11.44 4.58 0.63
N LEU A 420 11.34 5.86 0.22
CA LEU A 420 11.84 6.28 -1.09
C LEU A 420 13.28 6.76 -0.99
N ASP A 421 14.17 6.24 -1.84
CA ASP A 421 15.50 6.84 -2.01
C ASP A 421 15.40 8.26 -2.58
N THR A 422 16.51 9.01 -2.55
CA THR A 422 16.57 10.40 -3.04
C THR A 422 16.06 10.57 -4.48
N ARG A 423 16.34 9.59 -5.35
CA ARG A 423 15.96 9.66 -6.77
C ARG A 423 14.45 9.47 -6.94
N LEU A 424 13.88 8.46 -6.29
CA LEU A 424 12.44 8.17 -6.34
C LEU A 424 11.62 9.26 -5.65
N PHE A 425 12.10 9.80 -4.53
CA PHE A 425 11.45 10.92 -3.85
C PHE A 425 11.40 12.15 -4.76
N ARG A 426 12.51 12.53 -5.38
CA ARG A 426 12.55 13.67 -6.33
C ARG A 426 11.68 13.45 -7.56
N ALA A 427 11.62 12.22 -8.08
CA ALA A 427 10.72 11.87 -9.16
C ALA A 427 9.24 12.03 -8.76
N LEU A 428 8.89 11.60 -7.53
CA LEU A 428 7.55 11.80 -6.97
C LEU A 428 7.20 13.29 -6.85
N ILE A 429 8.08 14.10 -6.25
CA ILE A 429 7.87 15.56 -6.12
C ILE A 429 7.62 16.19 -7.49
N THR A 430 8.45 15.87 -8.48
CA THR A 430 8.35 16.43 -9.84
C THR A 430 7.04 16.02 -10.51
N ARG A 431 6.65 14.74 -10.41
CA ARG A 431 5.37 14.27 -10.97
C ARG A 431 4.17 14.92 -10.30
N CYS A 432 4.20 15.08 -8.97
CA CYS A 432 3.16 15.78 -8.22
C CYS A 432 3.07 17.25 -8.63
N HIS A 433 4.20 17.93 -8.84
CA HIS A 433 4.22 19.31 -9.33
C HIS A 433 3.48 19.43 -10.67
N GLU A 434 3.76 18.55 -11.63
CA GLU A 434 3.07 18.54 -12.94
C GLU A 434 1.55 18.42 -12.83
N HIS A 435 1.06 17.67 -11.84
CA HIS A 435 -0.36 17.40 -11.61
C HIS A 435 -1.03 18.38 -10.65
N LEU A 436 -0.32 19.35 -10.06
CA LEU A 436 -0.92 20.41 -9.27
C LEU A 436 -1.42 21.56 -10.15
N LYS A 437 -2.50 22.23 -9.76
CA LYS A 437 -2.85 23.54 -10.34
C LYS A 437 -1.86 24.62 -9.87
N PRO A 438 -1.73 25.74 -10.60
CA PRO A 438 -1.16 26.96 -10.03
C PRO A 438 -1.85 27.32 -8.71
N GLY A 439 -1.07 27.59 -7.67
CA GLY A 439 -1.53 27.77 -6.29
C GLY A 439 -1.92 26.48 -5.54
N GLY A 440 -1.77 25.31 -6.15
CA GLY A 440 -2.03 24.01 -5.52
C GLY A 440 -0.93 23.62 -4.51
N THR A 441 -1.27 22.81 -3.51
CA THR A 441 -0.37 22.44 -2.41
C THR A 441 0.02 20.96 -2.43
N LEU A 442 1.31 20.67 -2.29
CA LEU A 442 1.88 19.35 -2.05
C LEU A 442 2.19 19.16 -0.55
N LEU A 443 1.82 18.03 0.05
CA LEU A 443 2.19 17.64 1.41
C LEU A 443 2.81 16.24 1.44
N LEU A 444 4.10 16.11 1.75
CA LEU A 444 4.79 14.82 1.81
C LEU A 444 5.35 14.55 3.21
N GLY A 445 4.88 13.47 3.85
CA GLY A 445 5.29 13.07 5.19
C GLY A 445 6.56 12.22 5.20
N ASN A 446 7.49 12.47 6.14
CA ASN A 446 8.65 11.63 6.40
C ASN A 446 8.95 11.59 7.91
N PHE A 447 9.30 10.43 8.44
CA PHE A 447 9.80 10.27 9.79
C PHE A 447 11.19 10.89 9.93
N THR A 448 11.43 11.62 11.01
CA THR A 448 12.78 11.98 11.45
C THR A 448 13.28 10.96 12.47
N GLN A 449 14.58 10.93 12.74
CA GLN A 449 15.14 10.04 13.75
C GLN A 449 14.62 10.43 15.14
N TYR A 450 14.26 9.43 15.94
CA TYR A 450 13.74 9.59 17.30
C TYR A 450 14.27 8.47 18.22
N PRO A 451 14.28 8.66 19.56
CA PRO A 451 14.95 7.75 20.49
C PRO A 451 14.56 6.27 20.38
N ASP A 452 13.31 6.00 20.02
CA ASP A 452 12.75 4.63 19.94
C ASP A 452 12.83 4.00 18.54
N SER A 453 13.44 4.67 17.56
CA SER A 453 13.58 4.13 16.20
C SER A 453 14.28 2.77 16.18
N LEU A 454 15.26 2.55 17.07
CA LEU A 454 16.00 1.28 17.16
C LEU A 454 15.11 0.06 17.45
N PHE A 455 14.05 0.23 18.24
CA PHE A 455 13.11 -0.86 18.52
C PHE A 455 12.41 -1.33 17.24
N LEU A 456 11.91 -0.38 16.44
CA LEU A 456 11.27 -0.69 15.16
C LEU A 456 12.29 -1.23 14.14
N ASP A 457 13.41 -0.54 13.97
CA ASP A 457 14.42 -0.87 12.98
C ASP A 457 15.10 -2.22 13.26
N LYS A 458 15.67 -2.37 14.46
CA LYS A 458 16.57 -3.49 14.78
C LYS A 458 15.81 -4.72 15.24
N LEU A 459 14.71 -4.55 15.96
CA LEU A 459 13.97 -5.67 16.53
C LEU A 459 12.79 -6.07 15.67
N LEU A 460 11.96 -5.13 15.20
CA LEU A 460 10.79 -5.46 14.38
C LEU A 460 11.08 -5.46 12.87
N ARG A 461 12.31 -5.13 12.46
CA ARG A 461 12.71 -5.03 11.05
C ARG A 461 11.79 -4.08 10.26
N TRP A 462 11.33 -3.01 10.90
CA TRP A 462 10.57 -1.95 10.27
C TRP A 462 11.52 -0.78 10.00
N GLU A 463 12.36 -0.97 8.99
CA GLU A 463 13.42 0.00 8.65
C GLU A 463 12.88 1.12 7.76
N LEU A 464 13.09 2.36 8.20
CA LEU A 464 12.72 3.57 7.47
C LEU A 464 13.94 4.39 7.03
N LEU A 465 13.76 5.22 6.02
CA LEU A 465 14.68 6.29 5.63
C LEU A 465 14.33 7.56 6.40
N TYR A 466 14.96 7.72 7.56
CA TYR A 466 14.78 8.90 8.40
C TYR A 466 15.38 10.14 7.77
N ARG A 467 14.65 11.27 7.84
CA ARG A 467 15.07 12.56 7.30
C ARG A 467 14.77 13.69 8.27
N THR A 468 15.77 14.52 8.48
CA THR A 468 15.63 15.78 9.20
C THR A 468 14.91 16.82 8.33
N GLU A 469 14.55 17.95 8.93
CA GLU A 469 14.00 19.05 8.17
C GLU A 469 14.99 19.60 7.10
N ALA A 470 16.30 19.51 7.35
CA ALA A 470 17.33 19.95 6.40
C ALA A 470 17.38 19.00 5.19
N ASP A 471 17.36 17.69 5.44
CA ASP A 471 17.34 16.67 4.37
C ASP A 471 16.10 16.84 3.47
N LEU A 472 14.93 17.13 4.06
CA LEU A 472 13.72 17.40 3.28
C LEU A 472 13.85 18.64 2.40
N ARG A 473 14.46 19.73 2.91
CA ARG A 473 14.72 20.93 2.10
C ARG A 473 15.68 20.62 0.94
N GLU A 474 16.74 19.86 1.19
CA GLU A 474 17.70 19.43 0.15
C GLU A 474 17.05 18.53 -0.92
N LEU A 475 16.06 17.73 -0.56
CA LEU A 475 15.30 16.94 -1.53
C LEU A 475 14.45 17.80 -2.46
N PHE A 476 13.86 18.88 -1.95
CA PHE A 476 13.00 19.79 -2.70
C PHE A 476 13.79 20.80 -3.54
N ALA A 477 14.97 21.24 -3.08
CA ALA A 477 15.78 22.28 -3.73
C ALA A 477 16.01 22.09 -5.26
N PRO A 478 16.33 20.88 -5.78
CA PRO A 478 16.52 20.69 -7.22
C PRO A 478 15.22 20.37 -8.00
N THR A 479 14.06 20.46 -7.35
CA THR A 479 12.75 20.22 -7.99
C THR A 479 12.11 21.56 -8.39
N PRO A 480 11.04 21.57 -9.19
CA PRO A 480 10.36 22.82 -9.57
C PRO A 480 9.85 23.68 -8.39
N PHE A 481 9.70 23.11 -7.19
CA PHE A 481 9.36 23.89 -5.99
C PHE A 481 10.53 24.73 -5.47
N GLY A 482 11.78 24.32 -5.71
CA GLY A 482 12.98 24.96 -5.19
C GLY A 482 13.02 24.98 -3.66
N ASP A 483 13.49 26.10 -3.09
CA ASP A 483 13.62 26.29 -1.64
C ASP A 483 12.28 26.66 -0.95
N ARG A 484 11.17 26.71 -1.70
CA ARG A 484 9.86 27.14 -1.20
C ARG A 484 9.09 25.99 -0.57
N VAL A 485 9.69 25.45 0.48
CA VAL A 485 9.12 24.34 1.24
C VAL A 485 9.07 24.71 2.73
N GLN A 486 7.88 24.63 3.30
CA GLN A 486 7.66 24.74 4.74
C GLN A 486 7.67 23.34 5.35
N ILE A 487 8.37 23.17 6.47
CA ILE A 487 8.32 21.93 7.23
C ILE A 487 7.39 22.13 8.42
N ILE A 488 6.38 21.27 8.54
CA ILE A 488 5.49 21.18 9.70
C ILE A 488 5.63 19.80 10.33
N ALA A 489 5.14 19.61 11.55
CA ALA A 489 5.22 18.33 12.24
C ALA A 489 4.01 18.12 13.14
N GLU A 490 3.68 16.85 13.38
CA GLU A 490 2.69 16.47 14.39
C GLU A 490 3.24 16.70 15.83
N PRO A 491 2.40 16.66 16.88
CA PRO A 491 2.79 17.05 18.24
C PRO A 491 4.04 16.36 18.83
N GLU A 492 4.32 15.10 18.48
CA GLU A 492 5.52 14.37 18.92
C GLU A 492 6.78 14.80 18.16
N ARG A 493 6.61 15.54 17.06
CA ARG A 493 7.67 15.98 16.13
C ARG A 493 8.49 14.84 15.54
N VAL A 494 7.89 13.66 15.44
CA VAL A 494 8.52 12.46 14.88
C VAL A 494 8.17 12.30 13.39
N ASN A 495 6.94 12.61 12.99
CA ASN A 495 6.56 12.65 11.58
C ASN A 495 6.53 14.10 11.07
N LEU A 496 7.52 14.45 10.24
CA LEU A 496 7.61 15.74 9.55
C LEU A 496 6.78 15.72 8.26
N PHE A 497 6.31 16.88 7.81
CA PHE A 497 5.65 17.08 6.53
C PHE A 497 6.27 18.26 5.79
N ALA A 498 6.75 18.00 4.58
CA ALA A 498 7.16 19.03 3.64
C ALA A 498 5.92 19.55 2.90
N VAL A 499 5.66 20.85 3.02
CA VAL A 499 4.53 21.55 2.41
C VAL A 499 5.07 22.55 1.39
N ALA A 500 4.68 22.39 0.13
CA ALA A 500 5.12 23.27 -0.96
C ALA A 500 3.94 23.66 -1.85
N THR A 501 3.94 24.90 -2.34
CA THR A 501 2.89 25.43 -3.22
C THR A 501 3.45 25.61 -4.63
N ARG A 502 2.69 25.16 -5.63
CA ARG A 502 3.03 25.36 -7.03
C ARG A 502 2.68 26.80 -7.43
N ASP A 503 3.56 27.44 -8.20
CA ASP A 503 3.31 28.76 -8.77
C ASP A 503 2.21 28.79 -9.82
#